data_AF-A0A2I1BS50-F1
#
_entry.id   AF-A0A2I1BS50-F1
#
_cell.length_a   1.000
_cell.length_b   1.000
_cell.length_c   1.000
_cell.angle_alpha   90.00
_cell.angle_beta   90.00
_cell.angle_gamma   90.00
#
_symmetry.space_group_name_H-M   'P 1'
#
loop_
_entity.id
_entity.type
_entity.pdbx_description
1 polymer ?
#
loop_
_entity_poly.entity_id
_entity_poly.type
_entity_poly.pdbx_seq_one_letter_code
_entity_poly.pdbx_strand_id
1 'polypeptide(L)'
;MVWLTATLPPSMEAELCRWMKYDRAAVTIYRAWTSRLNVVYRVWRPDMTGVGRGPYQWIESEAVVAFIQDRIQWAAGGKVIIYANIIGQVTAMARVLGCEAYYSEQLDKAGVLARFMGPAPIIHIGTPRMLLDYAEAIIIQPAGWDALAPWMEGVAHEDQERVAEYMGVVEGIGCRWVVLDQYLDGVVDGYQRRYCQDADPGEQICDGCDPNWAEPEVDPARQARQAASEAVSEAGSREQ
;
A
#
# COMPACT_ATOMS: atom_id res chain seq x y z
N MET A 1 -9.70 29.90 8.02
CA MET A 1 -9.24 28.68 8.70
C MET A 1 -8.86 27.69 7.62
N VAL A 2 -7.76 26.96 7.80
CA VAL A 2 -7.26 25.97 6.84
C VAL A 2 -7.21 24.63 7.55
N TRP A 3 -7.68 23.58 6.88
CA TRP A 3 -7.58 22.20 7.37
C TRP A 3 -6.78 21.39 6.38
N LEU A 4 -5.95 20.49 6.92
CA LEU A 4 -5.12 19.60 6.15
C LEU A 4 -5.55 18.17 6.46
N THR A 5 -5.68 17.39 5.40
CA THR A 5 -5.96 15.96 5.46
C THR A 5 -5.11 15.29 4.40
N ALA A 6 -4.51 14.15 4.73
CA ALA A 6 -3.73 13.39 3.79
C ALA A 6 -4.61 12.49 2.91
N THR A 7 -5.76 12.04 3.43
CA THR A 7 -6.47 10.91 2.84
C THR A 7 -8.00 10.99 2.97
N LEU A 8 -8.57 12.20 3.02
CA LEU A 8 -10.03 12.37 3.06
C LEU A 8 -10.62 12.01 1.68
N PRO A 9 -11.41 10.92 1.56
CA PRO A 9 -12.03 10.58 0.28
C PRO A 9 -13.11 11.60 -0.09
N PRO A 10 -13.37 11.85 -1.39
CA PRO A 10 -14.38 12.80 -1.85
C PRO A 10 -15.77 12.54 -1.25
N SER A 11 -16.13 11.26 -1.04
CA SER A 11 -17.41 10.86 -0.44
C SER A 11 -17.61 11.37 0.99
N MET A 12 -16.55 11.75 1.70
CA MET A 12 -16.60 12.23 3.09
C MET A 12 -16.46 13.75 3.24
N GLU A 13 -16.24 14.49 2.15
CA GLU A 13 -16.05 15.95 2.21
C GLU A 13 -17.28 16.68 2.77
N ALA A 14 -18.47 16.28 2.33
CA ALA A 14 -19.73 16.87 2.79
C ALA A 14 -19.95 16.62 4.29
N GLU A 15 -19.56 15.44 4.75
CA GLU A 15 -19.63 15.07 6.16
C GLU A 15 -18.65 15.87 7.02
N LEU A 16 -17.41 16.03 6.55
CA LEU A 16 -16.45 16.89 7.23
C LEU A 16 -16.96 18.33 7.32
N CYS A 17 -17.48 18.90 6.22
CA CYS A 17 -18.05 20.26 6.24
C CYS A 17 -19.17 20.38 7.27
N ARG A 18 -20.05 19.37 7.34
CA ARG A 18 -21.13 19.29 8.32
C ARG A 18 -20.62 19.29 9.76
N TRP A 19 -19.63 18.46 10.07
CA TRP A 19 -19.02 18.39 11.41
C TRP A 19 -18.32 19.71 11.80
N MET A 20 -17.65 20.33 10.83
CA MET A 20 -16.99 21.61 11.02
C MET A 20 -17.98 22.79 11.06
N LYS A 21 -19.27 22.55 10.76
CA LYS A 21 -20.34 23.55 10.73
C LYS A 21 -20.12 24.65 9.69
N TYR A 22 -19.55 24.27 8.55
CA TYR A 22 -19.41 25.15 7.39
C TYR A 22 -20.33 24.67 6.28
N ASP A 23 -20.91 25.63 5.56
CA ASP A 23 -21.57 25.35 4.29
C ASP A 23 -20.52 24.90 3.27
N ARG A 24 -20.78 23.80 2.56
CA ARG A 24 -19.91 23.27 1.52
C ARG A 24 -19.62 24.30 0.42
N ALA A 25 -20.58 25.18 0.11
CA ALA A 25 -20.42 26.23 -0.89
C ALA A 25 -19.44 27.33 -0.45
N ALA A 26 -19.21 27.48 0.86
CA ALA A 26 -18.28 28.44 1.43
C ALA A 26 -16.86 27.86 1.62
N VAL A 27 -16.64 26.60 1.27
CA VAL A 27 -15.35 25.90 1.43
C VAL A 27 -14.71 25.67 0.06
N THR A 28 -13.49 26.18 -0.11
CA THR A 28 -12.61 25.82 -1.23
C THR A 28 -11.79 24.59 -0.86
N ILE A 29 -11.79 23.58 -1.73
CA ILE A 29 -11.03 22.34 -1.55
C ILE A 29 -9.96 22.28 -2.62
N TYR A 30 -8.72 22.08 -2.17
CA TYR A 30 -7.59 21.76 -3.03
C TYR A 30 -7.25 20.29 -2.82
N ARG A 31 -7.10 19.56 -3.92
CA ARG A 31 -6.81 18.13 -3.91
C ARG A 31 -5.65 17.85 -4.86
N ALA A 32 -4.75 16.98 -4.43
CA ALA A 32 -3.68 16.43 -5.23
C ALA A 32 -3.84 14.91 -5.27
N TRP A 33 -3.20 14.28 -6.25
CA TRP A 33 -3.15 12.84 -6.35
C TRP A 33 -2.42 12.24 -5.15
N THR A 34 -3.04 11.24 -4.53
CA THR A 34 -2.45 10.44 -3.44
C THR A 34 -1.53 9.36 -4.00
N SER A 35 -1.82 8.88 -5.21
CA SER A 35 -1.00 7.88 -5.90
C SER A 35 0.40 8.39 -6.24
N ARG A 36 1.40 7.52 -6.03
CA ARG A 36 2.81 7.83 -6.26
C ARG A 36 3.34 7.13 -7.51
N LEU A 37 3.90 7.91 -8.45
CA LEU A 37 4.41 7.46 -9.75
C LEU A 37 5.43 6.32 -9.65
N ASN A 38 6.18 6.25 -8.56
CA ASN A 38 7.24 5.26 -8.32
C ASN A 38 6.78 4.03 -7.51
N VAL A 39 5.50 3.90 -7.14
CA VAL A 39 4.99 2.78 -6.36
C VAL A 39 4.32 1.74 -7.26
N VAL A 40 4.73 0.48 -7.10
CA VAL A 40 4.15 -0.68 -7.78
C VAL A 40 3.09 -1.30 -6.86
N TYR A 41 1.84 -1.33 -7.32
CA TYR A 41 0.74 -1.98 -6.62
C TYR A 41 0.53 -3.40 -7.14
N ARG A 42 0.44 -4.38 -6.22
CA ARG A 42 0.29 -5.81 -6.56
C ARG A 42 -0.45 -6.59 -5.50
N VAL A 43 -1.19 -7.63 -5.89
CA VAL A 43 -1.66 -8.71 -5.01
C VAL A 43 -1.09 -10.02 -5.51
N TRP A 44 -0.21 -10.64 -4.72
CA TRP A 44 0.31 -11.97 -4.99
C TRP A 44 -0.54 -13.02 -4.26
N ARG A 45 -1.04 -14.00 -5.03
CA ARG A 45 -1.90 -15.09 -4.56
C ARG A 45 -1.21 -16.45 -4.71
N PRO A 46 -0.34 -16.83 -3.78
CA PRO A 46 0.34 -18.11 -3.88
C PRO A 46 -0.61 -19.29 -3.72
N ASP A 47 -0.30 -20.39 -4.40
CA ASP A 47 -0.92 -21.68 -4.14
C ASP A 47 -0.42 -22.23 -2.79
N MET A 48 -1.35 -22.70 -1.97
CA MET A 48 -1.11 -23.24 -0.64
C MET A 48 -1.51 -24.71 -0.54
N THR A 49 -1.59 -25.42 -1.66
CA THR A 49 -1.82 -26.86 -1.67
C THR A 49 -0.80 -27.57 -0.77
N GLY A 50 -1.32 -28.38 0.16
CA GLY A 50 -0.49 -29.13 1.13
C GLY A 50 -0.09 -28.35 2.38
N VAL A 51 -0.34 -27.03 2.45
CA VAL A 51 -0.15 -26.25 3.68
C VAL A 51 -1.35 -26.43 4.60
N GLY A 52 -1.10 -26.59 5.90
CA GLY A 52 -2.17 -26.76 6.88
C GLY A 52 -3.12 -25.56 6.93
N ARG A 53 -4.41 -25.82 7.18
CA ARG A 53 -5.44 -24.76 7.30
C ARG A 53 -5.48 -24.10 8.69
N GLY A 54 -4.47 -24.34 9.53
CA GLY A 54 -4.36 -23.65 10.80
C GLY A 54 -4.23 -22.14 10.57
N PRO A 55 -4.79 -21.30 11.46
CA PRO A 55 -4.69 -19.87 11.32
C PRO A 55 -3.21 -19.48 11.21
N TYR A 56 -2.86 -18.78 10.13
CA TYR A 56 -1.52 -18.22 9.89
C TYR A 56 -0.42 -19.21 9.53
N GLN A 57 -0.69 -20.51 9.41
CA GLN A 57 0.34 -21.49 9.01
C GLN A 57 0.93 -21.18 7.63
N TRP A 58 0.12 -20.62 6.72
CA TRP A 58 0.58 -20.23 5.38
C TRP A 58 1.61 -19.11 5.40
N ILE A 59 1.64 -18.27 6.44
CA ILE A 59 2.58 -17.15 6.57
C ILE A 59 4.01 -17.65 6.76
N GLU A 60 4.16 -18.81 7.40
CA GLU A 60 5.45 -19.47 7.62
C GLU A 60 5.79 -20.48 6.51
N SER A 61 4.97 -20.59 5.46
CA SER A 61 5.23 -21.50 4.35
C SER A 61 6.49 -21.09 3.58
N GLU A 62 7.21 -22.09 3.06
CA GLU A 62 8.45 -21.89 2.29
C GLU A 62 8.22 -20.92 1.12
N ALA A 63 7.10 -21.04 0.41
CA ALA A 63 6.76 -20.17 -0.71
C ALA A 63 6.66 -18.69 -0.31
N VAL A 64 5.98 -18.39 0.81
CA VAL A 64 5.81 -17.01 1.29
C VAL A 64 7.13 -16.45 1.81
N VAL A 65 7.87 -17.25 2.55
CA VAL A 65 9.17 -16.85 3.10
C VAL A 65 10.16 -16.57 1.98
N ALA A 66 10.26 -17.46 0.99
CA ALA A 66 11.13 -17.28 -0.17
C ALA A 66 10.76 -16.00 -0.95
N PHE A 67 9.47 -15.78 -1.20
CA PHE A 67 9.00 -14.56 -1.87
C PHE A 67 9.42 -13.29 -1.15
N ILE A 68 9.26 -13.24 0.19
CA ILE A 68 9.64 -12.07 0.98
C ILE A 68 11.17 -11.92 0.99
N GLN A 69 11.91 -13.01 1.13
CA GLN A 69 13.37 -12.99 1.12
C GLN A 69 13.94 -12.49 -0.21
N ASP A 70 13.36 -12.90 -1.34
CA ASP A 70 13.73 -12.40 -2.67
C ASP A 70 13.53 -10.88 -2.75
N ARG A 71 12.44 -10.35 -2.17
CA ARG A 71 12.18 -8.90 -2.15
C ARG A 71 13.12 -8.13 -1.22
N ILE A 72 13.51 -8.74 -0.10
CA ILE A 72 14.55 -8.18 0.77
C ILE A 72 15.90 -8.13 0.04
N GLN A 73 16.26 -9.19 -0.69
CA GLN A 73 17.50 -9.22 -1.49
C GLN A 73 17.46 -8.18 -2.62
N TRP A 74 16.32 -8.06 -3.30
CA TRP A 74 16.11 -7.09 -4.37
C TRP A 74 16.23 -5.64 -3.91
N ALA A 75 15.86 -5.34 -2.66
CA ALA A 75 16.07 -4.01 -2.08
C ALA A 75 17.56 -3.63 -1.99
N ALA A 76 18.51 -4.56 -2.22
CA ALA A 76 19.94 -4.31 -2.38
C ALA A 76 20.58 -3.49 -1.23
N GLY A 77 20.15 -3.75 0.01
CA GLY A 77 20.57 -2.99 1.20
C GLY A 77 19.63 -1.84 1.59
N GLY A 78 18.57 -1.62 0.81
CA GLY A 78 17.39 -0.86 1.20
C GLY A 78 16.58 -1.56 2.30
N LYS A 79 15.61 -0.85 2.85
CA LYS A 79 14.78 -1.33 3.97
C LYS A 79 13.50 -1.94 3.43
N VAL A 80 12.88 -2.90 4.12
CA VAL A 80 11.57 -3.46 3.76
C VAL A 80 10.66 -3.37 4.98
N ILE A 81 9.43 -2.88 4.80
CA ILE A 81 8.38 -2.92 5.84
C ILE A 81 7.46 -4.08 5.53
N ILE A 82 7.14 -4.88 6.55
CA ILE A 82 6.14 -5.95 6.45
C ILE A 82 5.02 -5.65 7.43
N TYR A 83 3.85 -5.28 6.92
CA TYR A 83 2.64 -5.12 7.71
C TYR A 83 1.93 -6.47 7.89
N ALA A 84 1.38 -6.67 9.08
CA ALA A 84 0.52 -7.81 9.39
C ALA A 84 -0.60 -7.36 10.33
N ASN A 85 -1.74 -8.07 10.29
CA ASN A 85 -2.99 -7.63 10.91
C ASN A 85 -3.06 -7.91 12.42
N ILE A 86 -2.26 -8.86 12.93
CA ILE A 86 -2.24 -9.23 14.35
C ILE A 86 -0.82 -9.45 14.87
N ILE A 87 -0.60 -9.20 16.16
CA ILE A 87 0.71 -9.34 16.83
C ILE A 87 1.30 -10.74 16.67
N GLY A 88 0.46 -11.78 16.68
CA GLY A 88 0.91 -13.17 16.46
C GLY A 88 1.57 -13.37 15.09
N GLN A 89 1.02 -12.77 14.03
CA GLN A 89 1.61 -12.82 12.68
C GLN A 89 2.92 -12.05 12.62
N VAL A 90 2.95 -10.83 13.18
CA VAL A 90 4.16 -10.00 13.27
C VAL A 90 5.29 -10.78 13.94
N THR A 91 5.00 -11.45 15.06
CA THR A 91 6.00 -12.18 15.84
C THR A 91 6.49 -13.44 15.14
N ALA A 92 5.58 -14.21 14.51
CA ALA A 92 5.93 -15.39 13.74
C ALA A 92 6.82 -15.03 12.54
N MET A 93 6.42 -14.02 11.76
CA MET A 93 7.17 -13.58 10.58
C MET A 93 8.54 -13.00 10.96
N ALA A 94 8.60 -12.15 12.01
CA ALA A 94 9.86 -11.60 12.50
C ALA A 94 10.85 -12.70 12.91
N ARG A 95 10.36 -13.77 13.56
CA ARG A 95 11.17 -14.93 13.92
C ARG A 95 11.68 -15.68 12.70
N VAL A 96 10.82 -15.94 11.71
CA VAL A 96 11.17 -16.71 10.52
C VAL A 96 12.16 -15.95 9.62
N LEU A 97 12.00 -14.63 9.50
CA LEU A 97 12.89 -13.78 8.70
C LEU A 97 14.14 -13.31 9.46
N GLY A 98 14.15 -13.45 10.79
CA GLY A 98 15.24 -12.94 11.63
C GLY A 98 15.31 -11.41 11.68
N CYS A 99 14.16 -10.71 11.64
CA CYS A 99 14.08 -9.25 11.66
C CYS A 99 13.43 -8.69 12.93
N GLU A 100 13.46 -7.36 13.10
CA GLU A 100 12.83 -6.68 14.25
C GLU A 100 11.30 -6.63 14.07
N ALA A 101 10.56 -7.07 15.08
CA ALA A 101 9.12 -6.83 15.17
C ALA A 101 8.83 -5.39 15.63
N TYR A 102 7.70 -4.82 15.19
CA TYR A 102 7.17 -3.53 15.66
C TYR A 102 5.67 -3.63 15.97
N TYR A 103 5.27 -3.38 17.22
CA TYR A 103 3.86 -3.33 17.63
C TYR A 103 3.63 -2.46 18.88
N SER A 104 2.35 -2.21 19.22
CA SER A 104 1.92 -1.21 20.21
C SER A 104 2.45 -1.41 21.64
N GLU A 105 2.80 -2.62 22.05
CA GLU A 105 3.24 -2.94 23.42
C GLU A 105 4.77 -3.08 23.57
N GLN A 106 5.53 -2.84 22.52
CA GLN A 106 6.98 -3.00 22.53
C GLN A 106 7.69 -1.87 23.30
N LEU A 107 8.75 -2.25 24.03
CA LEU A 107 9.47 -1.36 24.95
C LEU A 107 10.38 -0.33 24.24
N ASP A 108 11.08 -0.71 23.16
CA ASP A 108 12.05 0.15 22.45
C ASP A 108 11.55 0.63 21.07
N LYS A 109 10.36 1.24 21.02
CA LYS A 109 9.81 1.76 19.74
C LYS A 109 10.70 2.84 19.12
N ALA A 110 11.23 3.72 19.95
CA ALA A 110 12.06 4.84 19.48
C ALA A 110 13.37 4.33 18.85
N GLY A 111 14.01 3.32 19.44
CA GLY A 111 15.19 2.71 18.87
C GLY A 111 14.91 2.00 17.54
N VAL A 112 13.81 1.24 17.45
CA VAL A 112 13.41 0.57 16.21
C VAL A 112 13.16 1.59 15.09
N LEU A 113 12.41 2.66 15.37
CA LEU A 113 12.13 3.70 14.37
C LEU A 113 13.40 4.47 13.95
N ALA A 114 14.29 4.79 14.90
CA ALA A 114 15.54 5.48 14.60
C ALA A 114 16.44 4.67 13.67
N ARG A 115 16.45 3.33 13.82
CA ARG A 115 17.17 2.42 12.91
C ARG A 115 16.49 2.28 11.55
N PHE A 116 15.22 2.64 11.41
CA PHE A 116 14.41 2.40 10.21
C PHE A 116 14.32 3.57 9.20
N MET A 117 14.90 4.75 9.43
CA MET A 117 14.75 5.89 8.48
C MET A 117 15.30 5.63 7.06
N GLY A 118 14.45 5.75 6.01
CA GLY A 118 14.80 5.59 4.59
C GLY A 118 13.64 5.04 3.74
N PRO A 119 13.70 5.12 2.40
CA PRO A 119 12.68 4.53 1.53
C PRO A 119 12.70 3.01 1.63
N ALA A 120 11.52 2.38 1.60
CA ALA A 120 11.37 0.95 1.77
C ALA A 120 10.25 0.40 0.88
N PRO A 121 10.47 -0.71 0.15
CA PRO A 121 9.34 -1.51 -0.32
C PRO A 121 8.48 -1.95 0.85
N ILE A 122 7.17 -1.97 0.63
CA ILE A 122 6.19 -2.34 1.63
C ILE A 122 5.48 -3.61 1.18
N ILE A 123 5.41 -4.58 2.08
CA ILE A 123 4.70 -5.84 1.90
C ILE A 123 3.58 -5.89 2.94
N HIS A 124 2.36 -6.17 2.52
CA HIS A 124 1.23 -6.38 3.42
C HIS A 124 0.86 -7.86 3.46
N ILE A 125 0.86 -8.46 4.65
CA ILE A 125 0.49 -9.86 4.86
C ILE A 125 -1.00 -9.95 5.18
N GLY A 126 -1.71 -10.60 4.26
CA GLY A 126 -3.15 -10.76 4.31
C GLY A 126 -3.90 -9.52 3.81
N THR A 127 -5.21 -9.68 3.65
CA THR A 127 -6.12 -8.60 3.24
C THR A 127 -6.12 -7.45 4.26
N PRO A 128 -5.97 -6.19 3.81
CA PRO A 128 -6.08 -5.01 4.68
C PRO A 128 -7.52 -4.80 5.17
N ARG A 129 -7.70 -4.07 6.28
CA ARG A 129 -9.04 -3.77 6.81
C ARG A 129 -9.76 -2.73 5.98
N MET A 130 -9.04 -1.69 5.57
CA MET A 130 -9.54 -0.62 4.71
C MET A 130 -8.55 -0.36 3.59
N LEU A 131 -9.02 0.13 2.44
CA LEU A 131 -8.14 0.49 1.32
C LEU A 131 -7.17 1.62 1.71
N LEU A 132 -7.57 2.46 2.67
CA LEU A 132 -6.75 3.51 3.28
C LEU A 132 -5.49 2.97 3.98
N ASP A 133 -5.56 1.78 4.57
CA ASP A 133 -4.46 1.16 5.31
C ASP A 133 -3.34 0.66 4.38
N TYR A 134 -3.57 0.72 3.07
CA TYR A 134 -2.83 -0.04 2.07
C TYR A 134 -2.26 0.83 0.93
N ALA A 135 -2.31 2.16 1.03
CA ALA A 135 -1.92 3.08 -0.03
C ALA A 135 -0.47 2.94 -0.59
N GLU A 136 0.34 2.00 -0.07
CA GLU A 136 1.69 1.67 -0.54
C GLU A 136 2.00 0.18 -0.27
N ALA A 137 1.92 -0.77 -1.23
CA ALA A 137 2.52 -2.13 -1.06
C ALA A 137 2.24 -3.19 -2.15
N ILE A 138 2.95 -4.33 -2.03
CA ILE A 138 2.53 -5.67 -2.49
C ILE A 138 1.69 -6.35 -1.38
N ILE A 139 0.49 -6.87 -1.68
CA ILE A 139 -0.29 -7.73 -0.77
C ILE A 139 0.04 -9.19 -1.02
N ILE A 140 0.25 -9.95 0.04
CA ILE A 140 0.30 -11.41 -0.01
C ILE A 140 -1.00 -11.96 0.58
N GLN A 141 -1.85 -12.56 -0.26
CA GLN A 141 -3.11 -13.17 0.15
C GLN A 141 -3.33 -14.47 -0.63
N PRO A 142 -3.14 -15.66 0.00
CA PRO A 142 -3.29 -16.93 -0.70
C PRO A 142 -4.67 -17.17 -1.27
N ALA A 143 -4.74 -17.83 -2.43
CA ALA A 143 -6.01 -18.20 -3.05
C ALA A 143 -6.80 -19.20 -2.18
N GLY A 144 -8.11 -19.00 -2.04
CA GLY A 144 -8.96 -19.88 -1.25
C GLY A 144 -8.85 -19.67 0.27
N TRP A 145 -8.19 -18.59 0.69
CA TRP A 145 -8.16 -18.09 2.07
C TRP A 145 -8.96 -16.78 2.21
N ASP A 146 -10.02 -16.65 1.40
CA ASP A 146 -10.87 -15.46 1.28
C ASP A 146 -12.02 -15.39 2.31
N ALA A 147 -12.06 -16.34 3.25
CA ALA A 147 -13.00 -16.28 4.36
C ALA A 147 -12.77 -15.00 5.17
N LEU A 148 -13.87 -14.36 5.61
CA LEU A 148 -13.83 -13.17 6.45
C LEU A 148 -12.87 -13.40 7.62
N ALA A 149 -11.74 -12.72 7.55
CA ALA A 149 -10.69 -12.87 8.54
C ALA A 149 -11.18 -12.31 9.88
N PRO A 150 -10.75 -12.86 11.03
CA PRO A 150 -11.19 -12.38 12.34
C PRO A 150 -10.97 -10.87 12.57
N TRP A 151 -9.96 -10.29 11.94
CA TRP A 151 -9.68 -8.85 12.04
C TRP A 151 -10.59 -7.96 11.17
N MET A 152 -11.49 -8.54 10.37
CA MET A 152 -12.51 -7.82 9.61
C MET A 152 -13.80 -7.61 10.41
N GLU A 153 -13.90 -8.18 11.62
CA GLU A 153 -15.03 -7.94 12.51
C GLU A 153 -15.18 -6.45 12.82
N GLY A 154 -16.37 -5.89 12.58
CA GLY A 154 -16.67 -4.48 12.81
C GLY A 154 -16.25 -3.52 11.68
N VAL A 155 -15.65 -4.00 10.59
CA VAL A 155 -15.38 -3.18 9.40
C VAL A 155 -16.70 -2.97 8.64
N ALA A 156 -16.99 -1.72 8.25
CA ALA A 156 -18.19 -1.36 7.50
C ALA A 156 -18.27 -2.10 6.16
N HIS A 157 -19.48 -2.43 5.70
CA HIS A 157 -19.69 -3.21 4.49
C HIS A 157 -19.11 -2.51 3.25
N GLU A 158 -19.28 -1.18 3.18
CA GLU A 158 -18.77 -0.36 2.08
C GLU A 158 -17.24 -0.41 1.99
N ASP A 159 -16.55 -0.48 3.12
CA ASP A 159 -15.10 -0.61 3.15
C ASP A 159 -14.65 -2.03 2.76
N GLN A 160 -15.42 -3.05 3.14
CA GLN A 160 -15.19 -4.43 2.69
C GLN A 160 -15.34 -4.56 1.18
N GLU A 161 -16.37 -3.95 0.59
CA GLU A 161 -16.58 -3.94 -0.87
C GLU A 161 -15.43 -3.25 -1.61
N ARG A 162 -14.94 -2.12 -1.10
CA ARG A 162 -13.79 -1.41 -1.69
C ARG A 162 -12.51 -2.23 -1.65
N VAL A 163 -12.24 -2.90 -0.53
CA VAL A 163 -11.10 -3.81 -0.42
C VAL A 163 -11.29 -4.99 -1.38
N ALA A 164 -12.49 -5.55 -1.48
CA ALA A 164 -12.79 -6.65 -2.39
C ALA A 164 -12.61 -6.25 -3.87
N GLU A 165 -13.04 -5.05 -4.26
CA GLU A 165 -12.83 -4.49 -5.60
C GLU A 165 -11.34 -4.38 -5.91
N TYR A 166 -10.55 -3.80 -5.00
CA TYR A 166 -9.11 -3.70 -5.15
C TYR A 166 -8.46 -5.08 -5.25
N MET A 167 -8.75 -5.97 -4.32
CA MET A 167 -8.19 -7.33 -4.32
C MET A 167 -8.58 -8.07 -5.61
N GLY A 168 -9.82 -7.92 -6.05
CA GLY A 168 -10.42 -8.63 -7.19
C GLY A 168 -10.09 -8.07 -8.58
N VAL A 169 -9.21 -7.07 -8.68
CA VAL A 169 -8.71 -6.57 -9.98
C VAL A 169 -8.22 -7.76 -10.82
N VAL A 170 -8.84 -7.95 -11.98
CA VAL A 170 -8.51 -9.03 -12.91
C VAL A 170 -7.26 -8.66 -13.70
N GLU A 171 -6.25 -9.53 -13.59
CA GLU A 171 -5.00 -9.48 -14.35
C GLU A 171 -5.24 -9.30 -15.86
N GLY A 172 -4.61 -8.28 -16.45
CA GLY A 172 -4.74 -7.89 -17.86
C GLY A 172 -6.03 -7.15 -18.23
N ILE A 173 -6.96 -6.92 -17.28
CA ILE A 173 -8.26 -6.29 -17.55
C ILE A 173 -8.47 -5.03 -16.70
N GLY A 174 -8.18 -5.10 -15.40
CA GLY A 174 -8.40 -3.99 -14.47
C GLY A 174 -7.14 -3.21 -14.13
N CYS A 175 -7.28 -2.11 -13.40
CA CYS A 175 -6.16 -1.29 -12.95
C CYS A 175 -6.30 -0.96 -11.46
N ARG A 176 -5.27 -1.32 -10.67
CA ARG A 176 -5.24 -1.04 -9.23
C ARG A 176 -5.20 0.44 -8.90
N TRP A 177 -4.48 1.22 -9.72
CA TRP A 177 -4.43 2.67 -9.58
C TRP A 177 -5.81 3.29 -9.76
N VAL A 178 -6.60 2.82 -10.73
CA VAL A 178 -7.96 3.34 -10.95
C VAL A 178 -8.84 3.13 -9.71
N VAL A 179 -8.78 1.94 -9.11
CA VAL A 179 -9.55 1.63 -7.89
C VAL A 179 -9.12 2.53 -6.73
N LEU A 180 -7.80 2.70 -6.52
CA LEU A 180 -7.25 3.54 -5.46
C LEU A 180 -7.60 5.02 -5.66
N ASP A 181 -7.36 5.55 -6.86
CA ASP A 181 -7.61 6.93 -7.23
C ASP A 181 -9.09 7.28 -7.13
N GLN A 182 -9.97 6.39 -7.60
CA GLN A 182 -11.41 6.60 -7.50
C GLN A 182 -11.87 6.70 -6.04
N TYR A 183 -11.26 5.91 -5.15
CA TYR A 183 -11.56 5.95 -3.72
C TYR A 183 -11.00 7.20 -3.02
N LEU A 184 -9.69 7.46 -3.18
CA LEU A 184 -8.97 8.48 -2.43
C LEU A 184 -9.15 9.88 -2.98
N ASP A 185 -9.21 10.01 -4.32
CA ASP A 185 -9.05 11.29 -5.00
C ASP A 185 -10.24 11.65 -5.90
N GLY A 186 -10.90 10.65 -6.49
CA GLY A 186 -11.97 10.83 -7.46
C GLY A 186 -11.45 11.49 -8.76
N VAL A 187 -12.05 12.62 -9.12
CA VAL A 187 -11.62 13.43 -10.27
C VAL A 187 -10.77 14.59 -9.77
N VAL A 188 -9.53 14.67 -10.22
CA VAL A 188 -8.61 15.76 -9.88
C VAL A 188 -8.37 16.60 -11.13
N ASP A 189 -8.58 17.92 -11.03
CA ASP A 189 -8.41 18.87 -12.13
C ASP A 189 -9.14 18.48 -13.44
N GLY A 190 -10.33 17.89 -13.31
CA GLY A 190 -11.16 17.45 -14.43
C GLY A 190 -10.66 16.16 -15.11
N TYR A 191 -9.62 15.55 -14.56
CA TYR A 191 -9.05 14.31 -15.07
C TYR A 191 -9.38 13.13 -14.15
N GLN A 192 -9.77 12.02 -14.77
CA GLN A 192 -10.04 10.75 -14.12
C GLN A 192 -9.16 9.68 -14.77
N ARG A 193 -8.38 8.99 -13.94
CA ARG A 193 -7.51 7.90 -14.38
C ARG A 193 -8.32 6.74 -14.96
N ARG A 194 -7.78 6.12 -16.01
CA ARG A 194 -8.38 4.98 -16.72
C ARG A 194 -7.52 3.73 -16.71
N TYR A 195 -6.20 3.86 -16.62
CA TYR A 195 -5.24 2.76 -16.51
C TYR A 195 -3.88 3.31 -16.05
N CYS A 196 -2.90 2.46 -15.72
CA CYS A 196 -1.53 2.94 -15.44
C CYS A 196 -0.93 3.61 -16.68
N GLN A 197 -0.13 4.65 -16.49
CA GLN A 197 0.59 5.39 -17.54
C GLN A 197 -0.29 6.20 -18.51
N ASP A 198 -1.57 6.39 -18.21
CA ASP A 198 -2.48 7.15 -19.09
C ASP A 198 -2.30 8.67 -18.97
N ALA A 199 -1.86 9.16 -17.80
CA ALA A 199 -1.43 10.54 -17.58
C ALA A 199 0.09 10.73 -17.77
N ASP A 200 0.88 9.84 -17.17
CA ASP A 200 2.34 9.93 -17.16
C ASP A 200 3.00 8.58 -17.51
N PRO A 201 3.74 8.48 -18.64
CA PRO A 201 4.47 7.28 -19.02
C PRO A 201 5.51 6.79 -18.00
N GLY A 202 5.91 7.63 -17.05
CA GLY A 202 6.83 7.29 -15.96
C GLY A 202 6.21 6.47 -14.84
N GLU A 203 4.89 6.33 -14.80
CA GLU A 203 4.17 5.57 -13.77
C GLU A 203 4.57 4.10 -13.77
N GLN A 204 4.70 3.53 -12.57
CA GLN A 204 4.85 2.10 -12.41
C GLN A 204 3.53 1.38 -12.72
N ILE A 205 3.65 0.29 -13.49
CA ILE A 205 2.51 -0.50 -13.93
C ILE A 205 2.11 -1.49 -12.83
N CYS A 206 0.82 -1.58 -12.51
CA CYS A 206 0.29 -2.59 -11.59
C CYS A 206 0.13 -3.96 -12.26
N ASP A 207 0.07 -5.02 -11.45
CA ASP A 207 -0.25 -6.40 -11.89
C ASP A 207 -1.57 -6.52 -12.69
N GLY A 208 -2.54 -5.64 -12.46
CA GLY A 208 -3.77 -5.58 -13.23
C GLY A 208 -3.54 -5.14 -14.68
N CYS A 209 -2.68 -4.16 -14.91
CA CYS A 209 -2.37 -3.66 -16.25
C CYS A 209 -1.27 -4.48 -16.96
N ASP A 210 -0.33 -5.05 -16.20
CA ASP A 210 0.70 -5.95 -16.71
C ASP A 210 0.78 -7.23 -15.87
N PRO A 211 0.10 -8.31 -16.30
CA PRO A 211 0.11 -9.59 -15.57
C PRO A 211 1.40 -10.38 -15.79
N ASN A 212 2.12 -10.08 -16.88
CA ASN A 212 3.36 -10.74 -17.26
C ASN A 212 4.59 -9.98 -16.78
N TRP A 213 4.40 -9.00 -15.88
CA TRP A 213 5.49 -8.19 -15.38
C TRP A 213 6.56 -9.10 -14.79
N ALA A 214 7.61 -9.33 -15.58
CA ALA A 214 8.91 -9.74 -15.14
C ALA A 214 9.62 -8.46 -14.67
N GLU A 215 10.28 -8.55 -13.53
CA GLU A 215 10.94 -7.42 -12.88
C GLU A 215 11.77 -6.60 -13.89
N PRO A 216 11.54 -5.29 -14.06
CA PRO A 216 12.51 -4.43 -14.71
C PRO A 216 13.77 -4.53 -13.87
N GLU A 217 14.90 -4.79 -14.52
CA GLU A 217 16.21 -4.68 -13.89
C GLU A 217 16.25 -3.33 -13.15
N VAL A 218 16.57 -3.38 -11.86
CA VAL A 218 16.89 -2.16 -11.11
C VAL A 218 18.05 -1.53 -11.86
N ASP A 219 17.81 -0.40 -12.53
CA ASP A 219 18.90 0.49 -12.91
C ASP A 219 19.23 1.33 -11.66
N PRO A 220 20.28 0.99 -10.90
CA PRO A 220 20.67 1.78 -9.73
C PRO A 220 20.93 3.24 -10.09
N ALA A 221 21.27 3.55 -11.35
CA ALA A 221 21.43 4.92 -11.81
C ALA A 221 20.08 5.66 -11.97
N ARG A 222 18.97 4.97 -12.25
CA ARG A 222 17.63 5.59 -12.31
C ARG A 222 17.10 5.89 -10.90
N GLN A 223 17.30 4.98 -9.94
CA GLN A 223 16.96 5.22 -8.54
C GLN A 223 17.77 6.36 -7.93
N ALA A 224 19.08 6.41 -8.20
CA ALA A 224 19.93 7.52 -7.74
C ALA A 224 19.49 8.87 -8.33
N ARG A 225 19.06 8.89 -9.59
CA ARG A 225 18.53 10.10 -10.26
C ARG A 225 17.18 10.55 -9.68
N GLN A 226 16.27 9.61 -9.38
CA GLN A 226 14.99 9.91 -8.73
C GLN A 226 15.19 10.44 -7.31
N ALA A 227 15.99 9.77 -6.49
CA ALA A 227 16.31 10.21 -5.13
C ALA A 227 16.99 11.59 -5.12
N ALA A 228 17.88 11.87 -6.09
CA ALA A 228 18.47 13.19 -6.26
C ALA A 228 17.43 14.25 -6.66
N SER A 229 16.48 13.92 -7.54
CA SER A 229 15.43 14.85 -7.96
C SER A 229 14.45 15.20 -6.83
N GLU A 230 14.11 14.22 -5.98
CA GLU A 230 13.24 14.42 -4.82
C GLU A 230 13.94 15.27 -3.75
N ALA A 231 15.22 15.01 -3.48
CA ALA A 231 16.02 15.81 -2.55
C ALA A 231 16.17 17.28 -2.99
N VAL A 232 16.32 17.53 -4.30
CA VAL A 232 16.39 18.90 -4.85
C VAL A 232 15.04 19.61 -4.74
N SER A 233 13.94 18.88 -4.94
CA SER A 233 12.57 19.42 -4.83
C SER A 233 12.21 19.78 -3.38
N GLU A 234 12.69 18.97 -2.42
CA GLU A 234 12.51 19.21 -0.99
C GLU A 234 13.39 20.38 -0.48
N ALA A 235 14.59 20.55 -1.02
CA ALA A 235 15.47 21.67 -0.71
C ALA A 235 14.92 23.02 -1.23
N GLY A 236 14.40 23.05 -2.46
CA GLY A 236 13.81 24.26 -3.06
C GLY A 236 12.52 24.73 -2.38
N SER A 237 11.83 23.84 -1.66
CA SER A 237 10.62 24.17 -0.89
C SER A 237 10.93 24.73 0.52
N ARG A 238 12.18 24.66 0.97
CA ARG A 238 12.62 25.21 2.28
C ARG A 238 13.25 26.60 2.18
N GLU A 239 13.45 27.13 0.98
CA GLU A 239 14.03 28.46 0.73
C GLU A 239 13.00 29.53 0.33
N GLN A 240 11.69 29.29 0.53
CA GLN A 240 10.62 30.28 0.36
C GLN A 240 9.93 30.63 1.68
#